data_AF-A0A3E0NMD3-F1
#
_entry.id   AF-A0A3E0NMD3-F1
#
_cell.length_a   1.000
_cell.length_b   1.000
_cell.length_c   1.000
_cell.angle_alpha   90.00
_cell.angle_beta   90.00
_cell.angle_gamma   90.00
#
_symmetry.space_group_name_H-M   'P 1'
#
loop_
_entity.id
_entity.type
_entity.pdbx_description
1 polymer ?
#
loop_
_entity_poly.entity_id
_entity_poly.type
_entity_poly.pdbx_seq_one_letter_code
_entity_poly.pdbx_strand_id
1 'polypeptide(L)'
;MGAGLLRPLRPRRQRPGLLPTARPGGPAPAAGGPGARLARRRSGACGAGGGWPAGGRQPARRLTRGRGRPGAGRSAGASRRPGDRIARGVRSRPRRTTPGRPTASLGRGPRRGIRGRGPAGGRSRLGGGSVRGAGTGPDAADRALSRRVAGTPPHPRRIVACGAGDAAPLSGRAPAPPSGASALRRRDLLLWLWALVATAGLCWFAFLQPQPIPAHWAGERIEIERPPDRLELERVGFQALPGWSEDRVSEALPALARSCGALRSRPPDAEVRPLATGGEVADWTAACMALPRLGAGDPERLAREYLEAHFVPFEVRNGERRHGTFTGYYEPLLRGSRRRSERYDVPLYTRPSDIVQVDLEPFREEWKGRSLAGRWTGSTLLPYWSRQQIEAGALGGRRLELLWVDDAIDAFFLQIQGSGQVQLEGGGRIRVGYAGQNGHPYYAIGRELIDRGALRRGEVSMQSIRAWLESHPEQADEVMATNASFVFFREITGDGPLGSQGVALVAERSLAVDRRYHPLGAPVWLDATRPVEDAAAAPDPRLGYAQVPLRRLVVAQDTGGAIRGPVRGDVFWGAGERAAEIAGRMNSRGRMWILLPRPVAERIGSSLLLEDV
;
A
#
# COMPACT_ATOMS: atom_id res chain seq x y z
N MET A 1 -31.82 30.87 42.11
CA MET A 1 -31.21 32.16 42.54
C MET A 1 -30.07 32.47 41.57
N GLY A 2 -29.80 33.76 41.28
CA GLY A 2 -28.64 34.19 40.48
C GLY A 2 -28.71 33.89 38.97
N ALA A 3 -28.83 34.93 38.14
CA ALA A 3 -28.68 34.84 36.68
C ALA A 3 -27.98 36.11 36.14
N GLY A 4 -27.14 35.94 35.12
CA GLY A 4 -26.32 36.99 34.50
C GLY A 4 -25.36 36.32 33.50
N LEU A 5 -25.61 36.23 32.19
CA LEU A 5 -25.92 37.27 31.18
C LEU A 5 -24.86 38.38 31.11
N LEU A 6 -23.85 38.14 30.27
CA LEU A 6 -23.06 39.19 29.64
C LEU A 6 -23.14 39.03 28.11
N ARG A 7 -23.39 40.15 27.42
CA ARG A 7 -23.33 40.28 25.94
C ARG A 7 -22.51 41.54 25.60
N PRO A 8 -21.94 41.62 24.39
CA PRO A 8 -20.74 42.43 24.15
C PRO A 8 -20.99 43.91 23.86
N LEU A 9 -19.98 44.73 24.14
CA LEU A 9 -19.92 46.14 23.74
C LEU A 9 -19.15 46.32 22.42
N ARG A 10 -19.77 47.08 21.52
CA ARG A 10 -19.17 47.94 20.49
C ARG A 10 -19.72 49.36 20.78
N PRO A 11 -19.10 50.50 20.36
CA PRO A 11 -18.32 50.62 19.11
C PRO A 11 -17.13 51.61 19.13
N ARG A 12 -16.40 51.70 18.01
CA ARG A 12 -16.33 52.94 17.19
C ARG A 12 -15.82 52.65 15.78
N ARG A 13 -16.06 53.61 14.87
CA ARG A 13 -15.55 53.63 13.47
C ARG A 13 -14.46 54.68 13.36
N GLN A 14 -13.48 54.46 12.49
CA GLN A 14 -12.80 55.54 11.77
C GLN A 14 -12.78 55.20 10.26
N ARG A 15 -12.51 56.20 9.41
CA ARG A 15 -12.47 56.12 7.95
C ARG A 15 -11.13 56.70 7.44
N PRO A 16 -10.70 56.37 6.21
CA PRO A 16 -9.31 56.57 5.78
C PRO A 16 -8.94 58.02 5.47
N GLY A 17 -7.67 58.36 5.67
CA GLY A 17 -7.02 59.57 5.16
C GLY A 17 -6.51 59.42 3.72
N LEU A 18 -6.03 60.52 3.13
CA LEU A 18 -5.75 60.67 1.70
C LEU A 18 -4.25 60.68 1.34
N LEU A 19 -3.97 60.54 0.05
CA LEU A 19 -2.67 60.76 -0.60
C LEU A 19 -2.17 62.21 -0.44
N PRO A 20 -0.88 62.43 -0.74
CA PRO A 20 -0.58 63.33 -1.86
C PRO A 20 0.33 62.72 -2.93
N THR A 21 0.42 63.41 -4.08
CA THR A 21 1.04 62.97 -5.34
C THR A 21 2.35 63.69 -5.65
N ALA A 22 3.30 63.02 -6.33
CA ALA A 22 4.43 63.68 -7.01
C ALA A 22 4.91 62.92 -8.27
N ARG A 23 4.90 63.60 -9.42
CA ARG A 23 5.46 63.24 -10.76
C ARG A 23 5.20 64.44 -11.70
N PRO A 24 5.83 64.55 -12.90
CA PRO A 24 6.90 63.74 -13.48
C PRO A 24 8.13 64.58 -13.95
N GLY A 25 9.12 63.92 -14.56
CA GLY A 25 10.19 64.56 -15.35
C GLY A 25 10.88 63.56 -16.30
N GLY A 26 11.33 64.05 -17.46
CA GLY A 26 12.10 63.35 -18.51
C GLY A 26 12.76 64.39 -19.43
N PRO A 27 13.33 64.06 -20.63
CA PRO A 27 13.26 62.76 -21.33
C PRO A 27 14.55 62.27 -22.06
N ALA A 28 14.57 60.97 -22.42
CA ALA A 28 15.18 60.41 -23.67
C ALA A 28 16.75 60.46 -23.84
N PRO A 29 17.38 60.12 -25.00
CA PRO A 29 18.15 58.85 -25.06
C PRO A 29 19.50 58.81 -25.84
N ALA A 30 20.29 57.76 -25.62
CA ALA A 30 21.36 57.23 -26.50
C ALA A 30 21.48 55.70 -26.27
N ALA A 31 21.55 54.77 -27.23
CA ALA A 31 22.30 54.63 -28.50
C ALA A 31 23.72 54.03 -28.31
N GLY A 32 23.94 52.78 -28.74
CA GLY A 32 25.27 52.16 -28.74
C GLY A 32 25.33 50.61 -28.83
N GLY A 33 26.06 50.11 -29.82
CA GLY A 33 26.53 48.73 -30.04
C GLY A 33 27.22 48.68 -31.42
N PRO A 34 27.75 47.54 -31.93
CA PRO A 34 28.12 46.25 -31.30
C PRO A 34 29.62 45.89 -31.56
N GLY A 35 30.10 44.66 -31.25
CA GLY A 35 31.25 44.08 -31.97
C GLY A 35 32.19 43.10 -31.24
N ALA A 36 32.95 42.31 -32.03
CA ALA A 36 34.08 41.40 -31.72
C ALA A 36 33.86 40.29 -30.65
N ARG A 37 34.13 38.98 -30.82
CA ARG A 37 34.99 38.11 -31.67
C ARG A 37 36.51 38.10 -31.40
N LEU A 38 37.06 36.87 -31.35
CA LEU A 38 38.49 36.45 -31.42
C LEU A 38 39.31 36.65 -30.11
N ALA A 39 40.32 35.82 -29.76
CA ALA A 39 40.64 34.44 -30.19
C ALA A 39 41.72 33.76 -29.29
N ARG A 40 41.68 32.41 -29.25
CA ARG A 40 42.80 31.43 -29.19
C ARG A 40 44.11 31.78 -28.44
N ARG A 41 44.50 30.92 -27.50
CA ARG A 41 45.75 30.08 -27.51
C ARG A 41 45.82 29.16 -26.26
N ARG A 42 46.67 28.10 -26.14
CA ARG A 42 47.08 27.02 -27.07
C ARG A 42 48.06 26.02 -26.37
N SER A 43 47.61 24.83 -25.99
CA SER A 43 48.42 23.63 -25.61
C SER A 43 47.46 22.45 -25.37
N GLY A 44 47.67 21.20 -25.79
CA GLY A 44 48.82 20.52 -26.41
C GLY A 44 49.48 19.54 -25.42
N ALA A 45 49.74 18.26 -25.71
CA ALA A 45 49.47 17.44 -26.92
C ALA A 45 49.52 15.92 -26.58
N CYS A 46 49.61 15.04 -27.61
CA CYS A 46 49.79 13.57 -27.57
C CYS A 46 48.57 12.71 -27.11
N GLY A 47 48.31 11.52 -27.70
CA GLY A 47 48.86 10.94 -28.93
C GLY A 47 48.53 9.45 -29.17
N ALA A 48 48.13 9.12 -30.41
CA ALA A 48 47.91 7.77 -31.01
C ALA A 48 46.71 6.91 -30.52
N GLY A 49 46.10 6.04 -31.36
CA GLY A 49 46.29 5.84 -32.81
C GLY A 49 45.49 4.65 -33.40
N GLY A 50 45.15 4.73 -34.71
CA GLY A 50 44.41 3.68 -35.46
C GLY A 50 42.87 3.76 -35.32
N GLY A 51 42.05 3.26 -36.26
CA GLY A 51 42.32 2.73 -37.61
C GLY A 51 41.01 2.39 -38.34
N TRP A 52 40.83 2.89 -39.57
CA TRP A 52 39.64 2.70 -40.44
C TRP A 52 39.86 1.48 -41.39
N PRO A 53 38.83 0.83 -42.02
CA PRO A 53 37.87 1.52 -42.88
C PRO A 53 36.41 0.98 -43.07
N ALA A 54 35.49 1.95 -43.18
CA ALA A 54 34.44 2.14 -44.21
C ALA A 54 33.72 0.97 -44.92
N GLY A 55 32.38 1.05 -44.92
CA GLY A 55 31.47 0.49 -45.96
C GLY A 55 30.10 0.07 -45.39
N GLY A 56 28.94 0.40 -45.99
CA GLY A 56 28.64 1.34 -47.08
C GLY A 56 27.23 1.15 -47.68
N ARG A 57 26.64 2.25 -48.20
CA ARG A 57 25.42 2.33 -49.06
C ARG A 57 24.03 2.06 -48.44
N GLN A 58 23.14 3.06 -48.56
CA GLN A 58 21.72 2.84 -48.89
C GLN A 58 21.58 2.70 -50.43
N PRO A 59 20.43 2.25 -50.98
CA PRO A 59 19.36 3.20 -51.31
C PRO A 59 17.92 2.64 -51.16
N ALA A 60 16.93 3.54 -51.22
CA ALA A 60 15.50 3.17 -51.23
C ALA A 60 14.99 2.72 -52.62
N ARG A 61 13.86 1.99 -52.65
CA ARG A 61 13.03 1.80 -53.85
C ARG A 61 11.53 1.84 -53.54
N ARG A 62 10.73 2.27 -54.53
CA ARG A 62 9.29 2.54 -54.44
C ARG A 62 8.60 2.28 -55.79
N LEU A 63 7.85 1.17 -55.91
CA LEU A 63 6.98 0.81 -57.04
C LEU A 63 5.73 0.13 -56.44
N THR A 64 4.49 0.62 -56.48
CA THR A 64 3.56 1.07 -57.54
C THR A 64 2.66 -0.01 -58.15
N ARG A 65 1.38 0.05 -57.76
CA ARG A 65 0.14 -0.29 -58.51
C ARG A 65 -0.07 -1.73 -59.03
N GLY A 66 -1.11 -2.37 -58.49
CA GLY A 66 -2.06 -3.19 -59.24
C GLY A 66 -3.48 -2.61 -59.11
N ARG A 67 -4.33 -2.74 -60.14
CA ARG A 67 -5.76 -2.31 -60.11
C ARG A 67 -6.66 -3.54 -60.28
N GLY A 68 -7.78 -3.58 -59.54
CA GLY A 68 -8.84 -4.60 -59.71
C GLY A 68 -10.20 -4.11 -59.22
N ARG A 69 -11.14 -3.88 -60.15
CA ARG A 69 -12.55 -3.47 -60.00
C ARG A 69 -13.17 -3.40 -61.42
N PRO A 70 -14.52 -3.34 -61.64
CA PRO A 70 -15.59 -3.11 -60.65
C PRO A 70 -16.84 -4.03 -60.76
N GLY A 71 -17.79 -3.81 -59.84
CA GLY A 71 -19.23 -4.07 -60.02
C GLY A 71 -19.80 -5.28 -59.26
N ALA A 72 -21.04 -5.27 -58.73
CA ALA A 72 -22.01 -4.19 -58.43
C ALA A 72 -23.05 -4.77 -57.41
N GLY A 73 -23.85 -4.01 -56.65
CA GLY A 73 -24.01 -2.56 -56.44
C GLY A 73 -25.29 -2.23 -55.63
N ARG A 74 -25.60 -0.92 -55.46
CA ARG A 74 -26.79 -0.35 -54.75
C ARG A 74 -26.80 -0.54 -53.21
N SER A 75 -27.38 0.33 -52.36
CA SER A 75 -28.32 1.46 -52.56
C SER A 75 -27.93 2.75 -51.76
N ALA A 76 -28.69 3.84 -51.93
CA ALA A 76 -28.54 5.16 -51.29
C ALA A 76 -28.63 5.16 -49.73
N GLY A 77 -28.31 6.22 -48.96
CA GLY A 77 -28.10 7.66 -49.26
C GLY A 77 -29.34 8.51 -48.88
N ALA A 78 -29.26 9.74 -48.33
CA ALA A 78 -28.11 10.60 -48.03
C ALA A 78 -28.42 11.67 -46.92
N SER A 79 -27.44 12.52 -46.61
CA SER A 79 -27.37 13.52 -45.52
C SER A 79 -28.14 14.84 -45.71
N ARG A 80 -28.41 15.60 -44.62
CA ARG A 80 -27.88 16.98 -44.38
C ARG A 80 -28.29 17.64 -43.02
N ARG A 81 -27.60 18.73 -42.68
CA ARG A 81 -27.85 19.74 -41.60
C ARG A 81 -28.17 21.12 -42.27
N PRO A 82 -28.26 22.27 -41.56
CA PRO A 82 -29.19 22.72 -40.49
C PRO A 82 -29.92 24.07 -40.85
N GLY A 83 -30.79 24.63 -39.99
CA GLY A 83 -31.15 26.08 -40.09
C GLY A 83 -32.45 26.62 -39.43
N ASP A 84 -32.28 27.65 -38.58
CA ASP A 84 -33.14 28.78 -38.13
C ASP A 84 -34.70 28.91 -38.28
N ARG A 85 -35.34 29.11 -37.11
CA ARG A 85 -36.22 30.26 -36.66
C ARG A 85 -37.67 30.52 -37.16
N ILE A 86 -38.39 31.27 -36.29
CA ILE A 86 -39.69 32.01 -36.43
C ILE A 86 -40.93 31.05 -36.43
N ALA A 87 -42.08 31.28 -35.76
CA ALA A 87 -42.72 32.50 -35.27
C ALA A 87 -43.46 32.43 -33.89
N ARG A 88 -43.76 33.64 -33.39
CA ARG A 88 -44.80 34.16 -32.44
C ARG A 88 -46.01 33.23 -32.16
N GLY A 89 -46.62 33.21 -30.98
CA GLY A 89 -46.50 34.05 -29.75
C GLY A 89 -46.80 33.26 -28.46
N VAL A 90 -47.64 33.66 -27.48
CA VAL A 90 -48.52 34.84 -27.26
C VAL A 90 -48.56 35.15 -25.73
N ARG A 91 -49.45 36.03 -25.23
CA ARG A 91 -49.73 36.38 -23.81
C ARG A 91 -50.46 35.20 -23.09
N SER A 92 -50.46 35.01 -21.76
CA SER A 92 -50.40 35.98 -20.65
C SER A 92 -49.82 35.42 -19.31
N ARG A 93 -49.58 36.34 -18.35
CA ARG A 93 -49.34 36.14 -16.89
C ARG A 93 -50.52 36.83 -16.13
N PRO A 94 -50.72 36.73 -14.79
CA PRO A 94 -49.86 36.23 -13.69
C PRO A 94 -50.60 35.17 -12.80
N ARG A 95 -50.40 34.90 -11.49
CA ARG A 95 -49.73 35.59 -10.34
C ARG A 95 -49.28 34.58 -9.25
N ARG A 96 -48.52 35.06 -8.25
CA ARG A 96 -48.00 34.29 -7.10
C ARG A 96 -49.08 33.96 -6.05
N THR A 97 -48.92 32.84 -5.33
CA THR A 97 -49.04 32.79 -3.84
C THR A 97 -48.40 31.54 -3.22
N THR A 98 -47.71 31.76 -2.11
CA THR A 98 -47.48 30.84 -0.96
C THR A 98 -48.04 31.56 0.29
N PRO A 99 -48.14 30.98 1.51
CA PRO A 99 -47.68 29.67 2.00
C PRO A 99 -48.77 28.85 2.75
N GLY A 100 -48.39 27.74 3.41
CA GLY A 100 -49.27 27.06 4.38
C GLY A 100 -48.62 25.86 5.10
N ARG A 101 -48.59 25.90 6.44
CA ARG A 101 -48.37 24.74 7.34
C ARG A 101 -49.73 24.32 7.92
N PRO A 102 -49.87 23.07 8.39
CA PRO A 102 -50.51 22.87 9.69
C PRO A 102 -49.63 22.05 10.67
N THR A 103 -50.14 21.85 11.88
CA THR A 103 -49.43 21.34 13.07
C THR A 103 -50.06 20.06 13.66
N ALA A 104 -49.41 19.49 14.68
CA ALA A 104 -49.68 18.15 15.21
C ALA A 104 -50.84 18.02 16.23
N SER A 105 -51.38 16.80 16.30
CA SER A 105 -51.89 16.10 17.50
C SER A 105 -51.74 14.58 17.23
N LEU A 106 -51.30 13.69 18.12
CA LEU A 106 -51.62 13.37 19.53
C LEU A 106 -53.04 12.83 19.76
N GLY A 107 -53.12 11.50 19.94
CA GLY A 107 -54.30 10.73 20.38
C GLY A 107 -53.86 9.42 21.06
N ARG A 108 -54.64 8.92 22.03
CA ARG A 108 -54.32 7.73 22.85
C ARG A 108 -55.20 6.52 22.47
N GLY A 109 -54.74 5.30 22.73
CA GLY A 109 -55.59 4.07 22.83
C GLY A 109 -56.26 3.94 24.21
N PRO A 110 -56.60 2.73 24.72
CA PRO A 110 -56.39 1.35 24.19
C PRO A 110 -57.61 0.39 24.41
N ARG A 111 -57.37 -0.95 24.52
CA ARG A 111 -58.31 -2.09 24.83
C ARG A 111 -59.09 -2.61 23.59
N ARG A 112 -59.42 -3.90 23.34
CA ARG A 112 -59.26 -5.29 23.92
C ARG A 112 -59.07 -6.27 22.71
N GLY A 113 -58.66 -7.55 22.79
CA GLY A 113 -58.09 -8.36 23.89
C GLY A 113 -58.88 -9.63 24.30
N ILE A 114 -58.72 -10.80 23.61
CA ILE A 114 -59.27 -12.14 24.01
C ILE A 114 -58.42 -13.35 23.50
N ARG A 115 -58.55 -14.47 24.23
CA ARG A 115 -57.98 -15.86 24.14
C ARG A 115 -58.11 -16.54 22.75
N GLY A 116 -57.40 -17.62 22.39
CA GLY A 116 -56.39 -18.46 23.08
C GLY A 116 -56.35 -19.92 22.54
N ARG A 117 -55.59 -20.82 23.21
CA ARG A 117 -55.39 -22.30 22.97
C ARG A 117 -54.38 -22.77 21.91
N GLY A 118 -53.56 -23.73 22.31
CA GLY A 118 -53.20 -24.96 21.55
C GLY A 118 -53.54 -26.18 22.45
N PRO A 119 -52.88 -27.35 22.34
CA PRO A 119 -51.99 -27.86 21.29
C PRO A 119 -52.35 -29.29 20.79
N ALA A 120 -51.76 -29.72 19.66
CA ALA A 120 -51.62 -31.13 19.23
C ALA A 120 -50.50 -31.22 18.16
N GLY A 121 -49.82 -32.34 17.90
CA GLY A 121 -49.94 -33.69 18.48
C GLY A 121 -50.24 -34.75 17.41
N GLY A 122 -49.21 -35.36 16.79
CA GLY A 122 -49.41 -36.41 15.78
C GLY A 122 -48.13 -37.17 15.39
N ARG A 123 -48.24 -38.50 15.23
CA ARG A 123 -47.19 -39.43 14.77
C ARG A 123 -47.78 -40.46 13.80
N SER A 124 -47.22 -40.58 12.60
CA SER A 124 -47.31 -41.75 11.70
C SER A 124 -46.17 -41.63 10.67
N ARG A 125 -45.32 -42.63 10.36
CA ARG A 125 -45.40 -44.10 10.09
C ARG A 125 -45.68 -44.48 8.62
N LEU A 126 -44.58 -44.88 7.96
CA LEU A 126 -44.41 -46.06 7.08
C LEU A 126 -45.06 -46.09 5.67
N GLY A 127 -44.29 -46.67 4.73
CA GLY A 127 -44.69 -47.04 3.35
C GLY A 127 -43.71 -46.53 2.28
N GLY A 128 -43.18 -47.30 1.32
CA GLY A 128 -43.16 -48.77 1.15
C GLY A 128 -43.61 -49.25 -0.24
N GLY A 129 -42.67 -49.48 -1.18
CA GLY A 129 -42.91 -49.87 -2.59
C GLY A 129 -42.27 -48.86 -3.57
N SER A 130 -41.47 -49.17 -4.60
CA SER A 130 -41.33 -50.36 -5.51
C SER A 130 -42.50 -50.50 -6.50
N VAL A 131 -42.35 -50.76 -7.82
CA VAL A 131 -41.24 -51.27 -8.68
C VAL A 131 -41.33 -50.65 -10.10
N ARG A 132 -40.20 -50.49 -10.84
CA ARG A 132 -39.97 -50.80 -12.30
C ARG A 132 -38.82 -49.97 -12.90
N GLY A 133 -38.15 -50.51 -13.93
CA GLY A 133 -37.09 -49.81 -14.66
C GLY A 133 -36.59 -50.56 -15.90
N ALA A 134 -35.66 -49.93 -16.63
CA ALA A 134 -34.81 -50.45 -17.70
C ALA A 134 -33.63 -49.46 -17.91
N GLY A 135 -32.45 -49.83 -18.43
CA GLY A 135 -31.94 -51.18 -18.70
C GLY A 135 -31.17 -51.32 -20.02
N THR A 136 -29.91 -50.86 -20.07
CA THR A 136 -28.87 -51.32 -21.04
C THR A 136 -27.46 -50.87 -20.60
N GLY A 137 -26.46 -51.73 -20.82
CA GLY A 137 -25.03 -51.37 -20.96
C GLY A 137 -24.62 -51.53 -22.44
N PRO A 138 -23.35 -51.88 -22.79
CA PRO A 138 -22.19 -52.23 -21.95
C PRO A 138 -21.11 -51.09 -22.00
N ASP A 139 -19.77 -51.22 -21.89
CA ASP A 139 -18.73 -52.28 -21.70
C ASP A 139 -17.59 -51.61 -20.85
N ALA A 140 -16.54 -52.21 -20.24
CA ALA A 140 -15.55 -53.25 -20.62
C ALA A 140 -14.47 -52.77 -21.65
N ALA A 141 -13.16 -53.02 -21.51
CA ALA A 141 -12.34 -53.57 -20.42
C ALA A 141 -10.82 -53.23 -20.62
N ASP A 142 -9.94 -53.89 -19.85
CA ASP A 142 -8.47 -53.96 -19.92
C ASP A 142 -7.64 -52.72 -19.46
N ARG A 143 -6.87 -52.82 -18.36
CA ARG A 143 -5.59 -53.53 -18.08
C ARG A 143 -4.38 -52.78 -18.69
N ALA A 144 -3.56 -52.07 -17.94
CA ALA A 144 -2.67 -52.47 -16.82
C ALA A 144 -1.50 -53.39 -17.22
N LEU A 145 -0.25 -52.86 -17.16
CA LEU A 145 0.78 -53.39 -16.25
C LEU A 145 2.05 -52.51 -16.17
N SER A 146 2.74 -52.63 -15.03
CA SER A 146 3.96 -51.92 -14.64
C SER A 146 5.22 -52.33 -15.41
N ARG A 147 6.24 -51.45 -15.44
CA ARG A 147 7.67 -51.84 -15.37
C ARG A 147 8.54 -50.73 -14.77
N ARG A 148 9.54 -51.13 -13.98
CA ARG A 148 10.65 -50.28 -13.50
C ARG A 148 11.92 -50.60 -14.29
N VAL A 149 12.81 -49.62 -14.44
CA VAL A 149 14.29 -49.68 -14.57
C VAL A 149 14.71 -48.20 -14.77
N ALA A 150 15.30 -47.52 -13.78
CA ALA A 150 16.70 -47.60 -13.32
C ALA A 150 17.70 -46.93 -14.29
N GLY A 151 18.40 -45.89 -13.81
CA GLY A 151 19.39 -45.12 -14.57
C GLY A 151 20.14 -44.13 -13.66
N THR A 152 21.41 -44.40 -13.38
CA THR A 152 22.26 -43.67 -12.42
C THR A 152 22.98 -42.49 -13.11
N PRO A 153 23.13 -41.30 -12.47
CA PRO A 153 23.79 -40.15 -13.08
C PRO A 153 25.34 -40.21 -13.01
N PRO A 154 26.07 -39.57 -13.95
CA PRO A 154 27.52 -39.43 -13.91
C PRO A 154 28.02 -38.13 -13.25
N HIS A 155 29.23 -38.21 -12.70
CA HIS A 155 30.08 -37.13 -12.17
C HIS A 155 31.54 -37.38 -12.65
N PRO A 156 32.54 -36.48 -12.47
CA PRO A 156 32.52 -35.07 -12.05
C PRO A 156 33.31 -34.13 -13.00
N ARG A 157 33.47 -32.84 -12.64
CA ARG A 157 34.66 -32.04 -13.00
C ARG A 157 35.19 -31.26 -11.78
N ARG A 158 36.52 -31.03 -11.73
CA ARG A 158 37.27 -30.43 -10.61
C ARG A 158 37.37 -28.90 -10.70
N ILE A 159 37.25 -28.20 -9.57
CA ILE A 159 38.09 -27.06 -9.11
C ILE A 159 38.09 -27.18 -7.56
N VAL A 160 39.14 -27.69 -6.89
CA VAL A 160 40.40 -27.03 -6.48
C VAL A 160 40.19 -25.84 -5.52
N ALA A 161 40.51 -26.05 -4.25
CA ALA A 161 40.78 -25.01 -3.25
C ALA A 161 41.98 -25.49 -2.40
N CYS A 162 42.82 -24.57 -1.92
CA CYS A 162 44.12 -24.88 -1.32
C CYS A 162 44.31 -24.22 0.04
N GLY A 163 45.12 -24.86 0.90
CA GLY A 163 45.55 -24.31 2.20
C GLY A 163 44.57 -24.56 3.35
N ALA A 164 45.02 -24.90 4.57
CA ALA A 164 46.38 -25.22 5.01
C ALA A 164 46.34 -26.14 6.24
N GLY A 165 47.42 -26.89 6.48
CA GLY A 165 47.57 -27.70 7.68
C GLY A 165 48.87 -28.49 7.68
N ASP A 166 49.71 -28.27 8.69
CA ASP A 166 50.95 -29.01 8.96
C ASP A 166 51.12 -29.20 10.47
N ALA A 167 50.99 -30.45 10.92
CA ALA A 167 51.50 -30.95 12.20
C ALA A 167 51.44 -32.50 12.18
N ALA A 168 52.59 -33.16 12.26
CA ALA A 168 52.70 -34.61 12.11
C ALA A 168 52.53 -35.37 13.45
N PRO A 169 52.05 -36.63 13.44
CA PRO A 169 51.95 -37.46 14.64
C PRO A 169 53.28 -38.15 14.98
N LEU A 170 53.45 -38.51 16.26
CA LEU A 170 54.48 -39.45 16.71
C LEU A 170 53.83 -40.69 17.36
N SER A 171 54.43 -41.85 17.13
CA SER A 171 53.98 -43.13 17.67
C SER A 171 54.95 -43.67 18.73
N GLY A 172 54.39 -44.35 19.74
CA GLY A 172 55.11 -45.05 20.81
C GLY A 172 54.42 -46.38 21.11
N ARG A 173 55.17 -47.38 21.61
CA ARG A 173 54.73 -48.80 21.61
C ARG A 173 55.19 -49.54 22.87
N ALA A 174 54.45 -50.61 23.21
CA ALA A 174 54.75 -51.64 24.23
C ALA A 174 54.47 -51.20 25.70
N PRO A 175 54.33 -52.14 26.67
CA PRO A 175 54.50 -53.61 26.57
C PRO A 175 53.24 -54.44 26.91
N ALA A 176 53.39 -55.77 26.92
CA ALA A 176 52.36 -56.75 27.28
C ALA A 176 52.34 -57.06 28.81
N PRO A 177 51.23 -57.55 29.38
CA PRO A 177 51.07 -57.75 30.82
C PRO A 177 51.67 -59.07 31.34
N PRO A 178 52.05 -59.14 32.64
CA PRO A 178 52.50 -60.37 33.29
C PRO A 178 51.35 -61.33 33.65
N SER A 179 51.64 -62.63 33.69
CA SER A 179 50.72 -63.67 34.15
C SER A 179 50.80 -63.89 35.66
N GLY A 180 49.68 -63.71 36.37
CA GLY A 180 49.59 -63.92 37.81
C GLY A 180 48.14 -64.00 38.29
N ALA A 181 47.57 -65.20 38.27
CA ALA A 181 46.17 -65.40 38.64
C ALA A 181 45.97 -65.56 40.15
N SER A 182 45.08 -64.76 40.74
CA SER A 182 44.40 -65.10 41.99
C SER A 182 42.88 -64.99 41.76
N ALA A 183 42.14 -66.00 42.23
CA ALA A 183 40.74 -66.17 41.86
C ALA A 183 39.81 -65.30 42.73
N LEU A 184 39.60 -64.05 42.30
CA LEU A 184 38.51 -63.20 42.80
C LEU A 184 37.17 -63.94 42.64
N ARG A 185 36.38 -64.00 43.72
CA ARG A 185 35.18 -64.84 43.75
C ARG A 185 34.09 -64.14 42.93
N ARG A 186 33.17 -64.90 42.33
CA ARG A 186 32.10 -64.33 41.45
C ARG A 186 31.25 -63.24 42.13
N ARG A 187 31.12 -63.25 43.46
CA ARG A 187 30.48 -62.17 44.24
C ARG A 187 31.26 -60.86 44.17
N ASP A 188 32.58 -60.92 44.28
CA ASP A 188 33.45 -59.74 44.28
C ASP A 188 33.44 -59.10 42.88
N LEU A 189 33.51 -59.91 41.83
CA LEU A 189 33.39 -59.44 40.44
C LEU A 189 32.03 -58.76 40.16
N LEU A 190 30.94 -59.30 40.72
CA LEU A 190 29.62 -58.69 40.61
C LEU A 190 29.52 -57.37 41.38
N LEU A 191 30.10 -57.27 42.58
CA LEU A 191 30.13 -56.03 43.34
C LEU A 191 30.97 -54.95 42.63
N TRP A 192 32.10 -55.30 42.02
CA TRP A 192 32.87 -54.39 41.19
C TRP A 192 32.15 -53.98 39.90
N LEU A 193 31.40 -54.87 39.25
CA LEU A 193 30.53 -54.50 38.12
C LEU A 193 29.42 -53.53 38.55
N TRP A 194 28.74 -53.80 39.67
CA TRP A 194 27.71 -52.90 40.19
C TRP A 194 28.28 -51.54 40.62
N ALA A 195 29.49 -51.51 41.20
CA ALA A 195 30.19 -50.26 41.51
C ALA A 195 30.52 -49.47 40.23
N LEU A 196 31.05 -50.12 39.18
CA LEU A 196 31.34 -49.48 37.89
C LEU A 196 30.08 -49.00 37.17
N VAL A 197 28.98 -49.76 37.20
CA VAL A 197 27.69 -49.34 36.62
C VAL A 197 27.07 -48.20 37.42
N ALA A 198 27.21 -48.20 38.75
CA ALA A 198 26.74 -47.10 39.60
C ALA A 198 27.55 -45.81 39.39
N THR A 199 28.88 -45.87 39.30
CA THR A 199 29.70 -44.68 39.02
C THR A 199 29.53 -44.18 37.59
N ALA A 200 29.46 -45.08 36.60
CA ALA A 200 29.11 -44.70 35.23
C ALA A 200 27.71 -44.06 35.17
N GLY A 201 26.72 -44.64 35.86
CA GLY A 201 25.36 -44.09 35.97
C GLY A 201 25.32 -42.71 36.61
N LEU A 202 26.05 -42.49 37.72
CA LEU A 202 26.14 -41.19 38.39
C LEU A 202 26.83 -40.14 37.50
N CYS A 203 27.94 -40.49 36.84
CA CYS A 203 28.61 -39.60 35.88
C CYS A 203 27.71 -39.26 34.69
N TRP A 204 26.97 -40.25 34.16
CA TRP A 204 26.02 -40.06 33.06
C TRP A 204 24.84 -39.17 33.48
N PHE A 205 24.29 -39.36 34.69
CA PHE A 205 23.19 -38.54 35.22
C PHE A 205 23.64 -37.10 35.52
N ALA A 206 24.90 -36.89 35.92
CA ALA A 206 25.51 -35.57 36.06
C ALA A 206 25.74 -34.87 34.70
N PHE A 207 26.15 -35.61 33.67
CA PHE A 207 26.32 -35.09 32.29
C PHE A 207 24.99 -34.82 31.58
N LEU A 208 23.89 -35.43 32.04
CA LEU A 208 22.51 -35.22 31.55
C LEU A 208 21.69 -34.24 32.40
N GLN A 209 22.26 -33.63 33.45
CA GLN A 209 21.68 -32.40 33.98
C GLN A 209 21.86 -31.29 32.94
N PRO A 210 20.79 -30.67 32.42
CA PRO A 210 20.95 -29.48 31.58
C PRO A 210 21.60 -28.40 32.44
N GLN A 211 22.82 -28.00 32.08
CA GLN A 211 23.53 -26.94 32.78
C GLN A 211 22.64 -25.69 32.77
N PRO A 212 22.36 -25.07 33.94
CA PRO A 212 21.53 -23.87 33.97
C PRO A 212 22.26 -22.77 33.22
N ILE A 213 21.74 -22.40 32.04
CA ILE A 213 22.26 -21.31 31.23
C ILE A 213 22.34 -20.08 32.14
N PRO A 214 23.53 -19.47 32.36
CA PRO A 214 23.65 -18.36 33.28
C PRO A 214 22.72 -17.24 32.84
N ALA A 215 21.90 -16.73 33.76
CA ALA A 215 20.72 -15.92 33.40
C ALA A 215 21.03 -14.65 32.59
N HIS A 216 22.28 -14.19 32.56
CA HIS A 216 22.73 -13.08 31.71
C HIS A 216 22.84 -13.42 30.21
N TRP A 217 22.85 -14.69 29.81
CA TRP A 217 22.72 -15.11 28.40
C TRP A 217 21.25 -15.26 27.96
N ALA A 218 20.31 -15.28 28.92
CA ALA A 218 18.88 -15.41 28.67
C ALA A 218 18.23 -14.06 28.34
N GLY A 219 18.72 -13.40 27.28
CA GLY A 219 18.00 -12.30 26.63
C GLY A 219 18.65 -10.92 26.73
N GLU A 220 19.81 -10.75 26.09
CA GLU A 220 20.08 -9.49 25.39
C GLU A 220 19.79 -9.70 23.91
N ARG A 221 18.59 -9.32 23.46
CA ARG A 221 18.36 -9.13 22.03
C ARG A 221 19.23 -7.96 21.62
N ILE A 222 20.27 -8.22 20.83
CA ILE A 222 20.98 -7.19 20.07
C ILE A 222 20.00 -6.65 19.04
N GLU A 223 19.14 -5.74 19.49
CA GLU A 223 18.35 -4.89 18.62
C GLU A 223 19.36 -3.97 17.95
N ILE A 224 19.77 -4.33 16.73
CA ILE A 224 20.69 -3.53 15.92
C ILE A 224 19.98 -2.21 15.66
N GLU A 225 20.29 -1.23 16.50
CA GLU A 225 19.65 0.08 16.51
C GLU A 225 19.82 0.69 15.13
N ARG A 226 18.70 0.82 14.42
CA ARG A 226 18.73 1.30 13.04
C ARG A 226 19.11 2.78 13.09
N PRO A 227 20.20 3.21 12.42
CA PRO A 227 20.57 4.61 12.42
C PRO A 227 19.40 5.43 11.88
N PRO A 228 19.04 6.54 12.56
CA PRO A 228 17.74 7.20 12.43
C PRO A 228 17.39 7.58 10.99
N ASP A 229 16.09 7.65 10.73
CA ASP A 229 15.54 7.99 9.41
C ASP A 229 15.76 9.47 9.11
N ARG A 230 16.75 9.75 8.26
CA ARG A 230 17.26 11.09 7.92
C ARG A 230 16.95 11.39 6.46
N LEU A 231 16.07 12.34 6.16
CA LEU A 231 15.75 12.69 4.78
C LEU A 231 16.87 13.54 4.18
N GLU A 232 17.46 13.03 3.11
CA GLU A 232 18.33 13.78 2.20
C GLU A 232 17.58 13.99 0.87
N LEU A 233 17.56 15.23 0.38
CA LEU A 233 17.09 15.57 -0.97
C LEU A 233 18.27 16.12 -1.79
N GLU A 234 18.52 15.52 -2.95
CA GLU A 234 19.63 15.90 -3.85
C GLU A 234 19.04 16.43 -5.17
N ARG A 235 19.22 17.72 -5.51
CA ARG A 235 18.62 18.31 -6.72
C ARG A 235 19.24 17.67 -7.97
N VAL A 236 18.40 17.15 -8.86
CA VAL A 236 18.82 16.59 -10.16
C VAL A 236 18.06 17.24 -11.33
N GLY A 237 18.48 16.92 -12.56
CA GLY A 237 17.71 17.22 -13.77
C GLY A 237 16.88 16.02 -14.22
N PHE A 238 15.86 16.24 -15.06
CA PHE A 238 14.98 15.18 -15.56
C PHE A 238 15.73 14.09 -16.34
N GLN A 239 16.89 14.39 -16.93
CA GLN A 239 17.79 13.42 -17.57
C GLN A 239 18.42 12.41 -16.60
N ALA A 240 18.35 12.63 -15.28
CA ALA A 240 18.80 11.68 -14.26
C ALA A 240 17.70 10.70 -13.83
N LEU A 241 16.43 10.94 -14.21
CA LEU A 241 15.29 10.08 -13.91
C LEU A 241 15.32 8.84 -14.83
N PRO A 242 15.53 7.62 -14.32
CA PRO A 242 15.69 6.43 -15.16
C PRO A 242 14.41 6.16 -15.95
N GLY A 243 14.52 6.10 -17.27
CA GLY A 243 13.38 5.88 -18.18
C GLY A 243 12.37 7.02 -18.25
N TRP A 244 12.75 8.27 -17.93
CA TRP A 244 11.84 9.43 -18.00
C TRP A 244 10.99 9.45 -19.28
N SER A 245 11.65 9.32 -20.43
CA SER A 245 11.05 9.33 -21.76
C SER A 245 10.17 8.11 -22.10
N GLU A 246 10.20 7.06 -21.29
CA GLU A 246 9.52 5.78 -21.54
C GLU A 246 8.09 5.75 -20.93
N ASP A 247 7.87 6.38 -19.77
CA ASP A 247 6.55 6.39 -19.12
C ASP A 247 5.55 7.31 -19.83
N ARG A 248 4.29 6.88 -19.82
CA ARG A 248 3.13 7.66 -20.25
C ARG A 248 2.71 8.66 -19.17
N VAL A 249 3.54 9.67 -18.95
CA VAL A 249 3.36 10.67 -17.87
C VAL A 249 2.04 11.44 -17.97
N SER A 250 1.38 11.49 -19.13
CA SER A 250 0.03 12.07 -19.26
C SER A 250 -1.02 11.35 -18.42
N GLU A 251 -0.85 10.05 -18.16
CA GLU A 251 -1.74 9.23 -17.33
C GLU A 251 -1.68 9.58 -15.84
N ALA A 252 -0.63 10.27 -15.38
CA ALA A 252 -0.52 10.76 -14.01
C ALA A 252 -1.27 12.10 -13.78
N LEU A 253 -1.58 12.85 -14.85
CA LEU A 253 -2.24 14.15 -14.75
C LEU A 253 -3.63 14.12 -14.11
N PRO A 254 -4.50 13.10 -14.29
CA PRO A 254 -5.74 12.94 -13.52
C PRO A 254 -5.52 12.90 -12.00
N ALA A 255 -4.45 12.25 -11.53
CA ALA A 255 -4.11 12.21 -10.12
C ALA A 255 -3.66 13.60 -9.66
N LEU A 256 -2.69 14.22 -10.36
CA LEU A 256 -2.17 15.54 -10.03
C LEU A 256 -3.26 16.63 -10.05
N ALA A 257 -4.20 16.56 -10.99
CA ALA A 257 -5.34 17.47 -11.07
C ALA A 257 -6.28 17.34 -9.87
N ARG A 258 -6.53 16.12 -9.37
CA ARG A 258 -7.30 15.91 -8.12
C ARG A 258 -6.58 16.53 -6.92
N SER A 259 -5.27 16.29 -6.78
CA SER A 259 -4.45 16.91 -5.71
C SER A 259 -4.43 18.45 -5.81
N CYS A 260 -4.24 19.00 -7.00
CA CYS A 260 -4.31 20.45 -7.24
C CYS A 260 -5.69 21.05 -6.94
N GLY A 261 -6.77 20.29 -7.12
CA GLY A 261 -8.11 20.67 -6.66
C GLY A 261 -8.21 20.78 -5.13
N ALA A 262 -7.63 19.81 -4.41
CA ALA A 262 -7.62 19.79 -2.94
C ALA A 262 -6.62 20.76 -2.31
N LEU A 263 -5.54 21.14 -3.00
CA LEU A 263 -4.65 22.23 -2.57
C LEU A 263 -5.34 23.59 -2.76
N ARG A 264 -5.94 23.84 -3.93
CA ARG A 264 -6.58 25.13 -4.26
C ARG A 264 -7.89 25.43 -3.52
N SER A 265 -8.42 24.50 -2.72
CA SER A 265 -9.55 24.76 -1.81
C SER A 265 -9.12 25.25 -0.42
N ARG A 266 -7.81 25.30 -0.15
CA ARG A 266 -7.21 25.73 1.13
C ARG A 266 -6.73 27.20 1.04
N PRO A 267 -6.53 27.89 2.19
CA PRO A 267 -5.89 29.20 2.22
C PRO A 267 -4.49 29.17 1.56
N PRO A 268 -4.03 30.22 0.86
CA PRO A 268 -2.72 30.23 0.18
C PRO A 268 -1.53 30.04 1.14
N ASP A 269 -1.66 30.58 2.34
CA ASP A 269 -0.73 30.52 3.49
C ASP A 269 -0.78 29.17 4.24
N ALA A 270 -1.65 28.24 3.84
CA ALA A 270 -1.76 26.95 4.50
C ALA A 270 -0.59 26.02 4.12
N GLU A 271 0.12 25.54 5.14
CA GLU A 271 1.20 24.55 5.03
C GLU A 271 0.82 23.33 4.18
N VAL A 272 1.65 22.96 3.20
CA VAL A 272 1.59 21.64 2.55
C VAL A 272 2.54 20.71 3.32
N ARG A 273 2.00 20.05 4.34
CA ARG A 273 2.76 19.28 5.34
C ARG A 273 3.64 18.19 4.72
N PRO A 274 4.95 18.12 5.05
CA PRO A 274 5.69 18.97 5.98
C PRO A 274 6.27 20.23 5.30
N LEU A 275 6.17 21.38 5.97
CA LEU A 275 6.55 22.72 5.45
C LEU A 275 7.92 22.75 4.75
N ALA A 276 8.93 22.11 5.31
CA ALA A 276 10.31 22.12 4.80
C ALA A 276 10.46 21.54 3.38
N THR A 277 9.60 20.58 3.01
CA THR A 277 9.60 19.95 1.67
C THR A 277 8.42 20.38 0.81
N GLY A 278 7.30 20.80 1.41
CA GLY A 278 6.07 21.13 0.69
C GLY A 278 5.77 22.62 0.55
N GLY A 279 6.31 23.48 1.41
CA GLY A 279 6.00 24.91 1.40
C GLY A 279 4.55 25.23 1.72
N GLU A 280 4.04 26.31 1.13
CA GLU A 280 2.67 26.81 1.28
C GLU A 280 1.85 26.56 0.02
N VAL A 281 0.51 26.52 0.11
CA VAL A 281 -0.40 26.35 -1.04
C VAL A 281 -0.17 27.41 -2.14
N ALA A 282 0.34 28.59 -1.78
CA ALA A 282 0.79 29.62 -2.72
C ALA A 282 1.86 29.10 -3.70
N ASP A 283 2.86 28.34 -3.23
CA ASP A 283 3.95 27.80 -4.07
C ASP A 283 3.46 26.86 -5.16
N TRP A 284 2.43 26.07 -4.86
CA TRP A 284 1.80 25.11 -5.77
C TRP A 284 0.87 25.79 -6.78
N THR A 285 0.43 27.02 -6.50
CA THR A 285 -0.66 27.65 -7.25
C THR A 285 -0.29 27.89 -8.73
N ALA A 286 0.96 28.27 -9.02
CA ALA A 286 1.43 28.44 -10.40
C ALA A 286 1.41 27.12 -11.19
N ALA A 287 1.94 26.04 -10.62
CA ALA A 287 1.91 24.70 -11.24
C ALA A 287 0.47 24.20 -11.42
N CYS A 288 -0.36 24.29 -10.38
CA CYS A 288 -1.74 23.83 -10.41
C CYS A 288 -2.67 24.62 -11.36
N MET A 289 -2.33 25.86 -11.72
CA MET A 289 -3.05 26.61 -12.77
C MET A 289 -2.58 26.27 -14.19
N ALA A 290 -1.34 25.82 -14.36
CA ALA A 290 -0.75 25.50 -15.66
C ALA A 290 -1.01 24.06 -16.15
N LEU A 291 -1.72 23.24 -15.36
CA LEU A 291 -2.09 21.86 -15.71
C LEU A 291 -2.73 21.78 -17.12
N PRO A 292 -2.16 21.02 -18.07
CA PRO A 292 -2.69 20.94 -19.42
C PRO A 292 -4.02 20.17 -19.45
N ARG A 293 -4.93 20.59 -20.34
CA ARG A 293 -6.22 19.92 -20.53
C ARG A 293 -6.02 18.65 -21.36
N LEU A 294 -6.33 17.50 -20.75
CA LEU A 294 -6.35 16.21 -21.44
C LEU A 294 -7.27 16.25 -22.66
N GLY A 295 -6.80 15.69 -23.78
CA GLY A 295 -7.50 15.71 -25.07
C GLY A 295 -7.15 16.87 -26.01
N ALA A 296 -6.27 17.80 -25.61
CA ALA A 296 -5.68 18.79 -26.51
C ALA A 296 -4.31 18.34 -27.04
N GLY A 297 -4.09 18.45 -28.36
CA GLY A 297 -2.77 18.27 -28.98
C GLY A 297 -2.14 16.88 -28.77
N ASP A 298 -0.86 16.87 -28.41
CA ASP A 298 -0.07 15.70 -28.05
C ASP A 298 0.03 15.65 -26.51
N PRO A 299 -0.72 14.76 -25.84
CA PRO A 299 -0.86 14.80 -24.38
C PRO A 299 0.41 14.37 -23.65
N GLU A 300 1.23 13.50 -24.23
CA GLU A 300 2.48 13.05 -23.58
C GLU A 300 3.53 14.16 -23.65
N ARG A 301 3.68 14.81 -24.82
CA ARG A 301 4.61 15.94 -24.95
C ARG A 301 4.19 17.13 -24.08
N LEU A 302 2.91 17.51 -24.10
CA LEU A 302 2.38 18.59 -23.26
C LEU A 302 2.52 18.26 -21.76
N ALA A 303 2.39 17.00 -21.35
CA ALA A 303 2.62 16.58 -19.97
C ALA A 303 4.10 16.74 -19.56
N ARG A 304 5.06 16.35 -20.41
CA ARG A 304 6.50 16.56 -20.17
C ARG A 304 6.86 18.03 -20.13
N GLU A 305 6.48 18.80 -21.15
CA GLU A 305 6.70 20.25 -21.24
C GLU A 305 6.17 20.96 -19.96
N TYR A 306 4.97 20.59 -19.49
CA TYR A 306 4.41 21.09 -18.22
C TYR A 306 5.23 20.68 -16.99
N LEU A 307 5.59 19.41 -16.84
CA LEU A 307 6.31 18.92 -15.65
C LEU A 307 7.71 19.54 -15.56
N GLU A 308 8.42 19.63 -16.68
CA GLU A 308 9.75 20.23 -16.80
C GLU A 308 9.71 21.76 -16.63
N ALA A 309 8.62 22.42 -17.06
CA ALA A 309 8.43 23.86 -16.83
C ALA A 309 8.10 24.20 -15.36
N HIS A 310 7.34 23.37 -14.64
CA HIS A 310 6.78 23.76 -13.32
C HIS A 310 7.41 23.09 -12.09
N PHE A 311 8.10 21.96 -12.25
CA PHE A 311 8.69 21.21 -11.14
C PHE A 311 10.20 21.03 -11.28
N VAL A 312 10.84 20.67 -10.16
CA VAL A 312 12.26 20.29 -10.07
C VAL A 312 12.34 18.94 -9.36
N PRO A 313 13.01 17.92 -9.94
CA PRO A 313 13.18 16.62 -9.30
C PRO A 313 14.33 16.63 -8.29
N PHE A 314 14.10 16.04 -7.13
CA PHE A 314 15.11 15.76 -6.10
C PHE A 314 15.18 14.25 -5.85
N GLU A 315 16.38 13.65 -5.88
CA GLU A 315 16.56 12.25 -5.46
C GLU A 315 16.33 12.15 -3.95
N VAL A 316 15.44 11.24 -3.55
CA VAL A 316 15.08 11.02 -2.16
C VAL A 316 15.99 9.95 -1.57
N ARG A 317 16.64 10.29 -0.46
CA ARG A 317 17.63 9.45 0.19
C ARG A 317 17.35 9.36 1.70
N ASN A 318 17.75 8.26 2.32
CA ASN A 318 17.66 8.04 3.76
C ASN A 318 19.08 7.95 4.35
N GLY A 319 19.67 9.11 4.67
CA GLY A 319 21.12 9.28 4.73
C GLY A 319 21.76 8.86 3.40
N GLU A 320 22.88 8.13 3.45
CA GLU A 320 23.51 7.52 2.27
C GLU A 320 22.59 6.54 1.48
N ARG A 321 21.50 6.05 2.08
CA ARG A 321 20.64 5.03 1.48
C ARG A 321 19.73 5.63 0.40
N ARG A 322 20.22 5.62 -0.85
CA ARG A 322 19.44 5.92 -2.08
C ARG A 322 18.30 4.92 -2.37
N HIS A 323 18.30 3.75 -1.74
CA HIS A 323 17.32 2.68 -2.00
C HIS A 323 16.44 2.38 -0.78
N GLY A 324 15.20 2.01 -1.05
CA GLY A 324 14.25 1.55 -0.05
C GLY A 324 13.16 0.63 -0.63
N THR A 325 12.05 0.49 0.10
CA THR A 325 11.05 -0.57 -0.15
C THR A 325 9.75 0.00 -0.71
N PHE A 326 9.32 -0.56 -1.84
CA PHE A 326 8.07 -0.25 -2.52
C PHE A 326 7.16 -1.47 -2.55
N THR A 327 5.95 -1.31 -2.05
CA THR A 327 4.92 -2.35 -1.99
C THR A 327 3.73 -1.98 -2.88
N GLY A 328 2.71 -2.83 -2.95
CA GLY A 328 1.44 -2.49 -3.58
C GLY A 328 0.24 -2.73 -2.66
N TYR A 329 -0.79 -1.90 -2.83
CA TYR A 329 -2.10 -2.04 -2.21
C TYR A 329 -3.22 -1.86 -3.25
N TYR A 330 -4.42 -2.34 -2.95
CA TYR A 330 -5.54 -2.40 -3.89
C TYR A 330 -6.89 -2.24 -3.18
N GLU A 331 -7.96 -2.12 -3.97
CA GLU A 331 -9.34 -2.10 -3.51
C GLU A 331 -9.96 -3.51 -3.63
N PRO A 332 -10.09 -4.28 -2.52
CA PRO A 332 -10.69 -5.61 -2.51
C PRO A 332 -12.20 -5.58 -2.77
N LEU A 333 -12.73 -6.73 -3.17
CA LEU A 333 -14.16 -6.96 -3.40
C LEU A 333 -14.65 -8.09 -2.50
N LEU A 334 -15.37 -7.72 -1.43
CA LEU A 334 -16.01 -8.64 -0.49
C LEU A 334 -17.46 -8.90 -0.93
N ARG A 335 -18.13 -9.88 -0.34
CA ARG A 335 -19.60 -10.04 -0.41
C ARG A 335 -20.20 -9.65 0.94
N GLY A 336 -21.46 -9.22 0.95
CA GLY A 336 -22.07 -8.74 2.19
C GLY A 336 -23.56 -8.44 2.13
N SER A 337 -24.09 -8.00 3.26
CA SER A 337 -25.47 -7.56 3.42
C SER A 337 -25.58 -6.37 4.39
N ARG A 338 -26.68 -5.61 4.28
CA ARG A 338 -27.03 -4.56 5.27
C ARG A 338 -27.67 -5.12 6.53
N ARG A 339 -27.89 -6.44 6.62
CA ARG A 339 -28.49 -7.12 7.76
C ARG A 339 -27.64 -8.34 8.10
N ARG A 340 -27.50 -8.63 9.41
CA ARG A 340 -26.88 -9.87 9.85
C ARG A 340 -27.72 -11.07 9.39
N SER A 341 -27.08 -12.12 8.94
CA SER A 341 -27.67 -13.45 8.73
C SER A 341 -26.72 -14.52 9.24
N GLU A 342 -27.05 -15.80 9.04
CA GLU A 342 -26.12 -16.92 9.28
C GLU A 342 -24.93 -16.92 8.30
N ARG A 343 -25.12 -16.34 7.09
CA ARG A 343 -24.06 -16.18 6.10
C ARG A 343 -23.26 -14.89 6.28
N TYR A 344 -23.93 -13.78 6.59
CA TYR A 344 -23.29 -12.46 6.72
C TYR A 344 -23.29 -12.08 8.19
N ASP A 345 -22.26 -12.52 8.90
CA ASP A 345 -22.25 -12.52 10.37
C ASP A 345 -21.03 -11.80 10.97
N VAL A 346 -20.03 -11.45 10.14
CA VAL A 346 -18.85 -10.63 10.46
C VAL A 346 -19.15 -9.13 10.25
N PRO A 347 -19.06 -8.26 11.28
CA PRO A 347 -19.43 -6.85 11.18
C PRO A 347 -18.31 -5.96 10.63
N LEU A 348 -18.64 -5.10 9.66
CA LEU A 348 -17.83 -3.93 9.29
C LEU A 348 -18.34 -2.72 10.08
N TYR A 349 -17.53 -2.20 11.01
CA TYR A 349 -17.94 -1.12 11.91
C TYR A 349 -17.74 0.30 11.34
N THR A 350 -18.69 1.18 11.59
CA THR A 350 -18.53 2.65 11.51
C THR A 350 -17.61 3.17 12.60
N ARG A 351 -17.01 4.36 12.39
CA ARG A 351 -16.18 5.00 13.43
C ARG A 351 -17.06 5.32 14.66
N PRO A 352 -16.74 4.80 15.86
CA PRO A 352 -17.44 5.16 17.08
C PRO A 352 -17.38 6.66 17.36
N SER A 353 -18.35 7.19 18.11
CA SER A 353 -18.35 8.60 18.54
C SER A 353 -17.56 8.84 19.83
N ASP A 354 -17.32 7.80 20.63
CA ASP A 354 -16.56 7.84 21.89
C ASP A 354 -15.04 7.71 21.71
N ILE A 355 -14.56 7.41 20.50
CA ILE A 355 -13.11 7.40 20.21
C ILE A 355 -12.58 8.82 20.03
N VAL A 356 -11.76 9.23 20.99
CA VAL A 356 -11.03 10.51 21.03
C VAL A 356 -9.62 10.25 20.53
N GLN A 357 -9.20 11.00 19.50
CA GLN A 357 -7.80 11.05 19.09
C GLN A 357 -7.20 12.35 19.63
N VAL A 358 -6.07 12.25 20.32
CA VAL A 358 -5.38 13.37 20.97
C VAL A 358 -4.04 13.56 20.27
N ASP A 359 -3.84 14.75 19.72
CA ASP A 359 -2.54 15.25 19.29
C ASP A 359 -1.71 15.61 20.53
N LEU A 360 -0.44 15.18 20.58
CA LEU A 360 0.43 15.38 21.74
C LEU A 360 1.36 16.58 21.58
N GLU A 361 1.51 17.13 20.36
CA GLU A 361 2.30 18.35 20.10
C GLU A 361 1.86 19.55 20.97
N PRO A 362 0.56 19.81 21.23
CA PRO A 362 0.12 20.91 22.10
C PRO A 362 0.45 20.74 23.60
N PHE A 363 0.88 19.55 24.03
CA PHE A 363 1.27 19.29 25.42
C PHE A 363 2.77 19.47 25.63
N ARG A 364 3.59 19.00 24.68
CA ARG A 364 5.05 19.13 24.65
C ARG A 364 5.58 19.09 23.23
N GLU A 365 6.53 19.96 22.91
CA GLU A 365 7.22 19.97 21.61
C GLU A 365 8.00 18.67 21.35
N GLU A 366 8.52 18.02 22.40
CA GLU A 366 9.17 16.70 22.33
C GLU A 366 8.23 15.55 21.89
N TRP A 367 6.91 15.81 21.85
CA TRP A 367 5.86 14.89 21.39
C TRP A 367 5.25 15.29 20.04
N LYS A 368 5.89 16.22 19.31
CA LYS A 368 5.56 16.55 17.92
C LYS A 368 5.39 15.31 17.05
N GLY A 369 4.34 15.30 16.21
CA GLY A 369 3.99 14.15 15.37
C GLY A 369 3.41 12.92 16.10
N ARG A 370 3.41 12.88 17.43
CA ARG A 370 2.82 11.78 18.21
C ARG A 370 1.33 12.04 18.45
N SER A 371 0.51 10.99 18.33
CA SER A 371 -0.91 11.04 18.70
C SER A 371 -1.33 9.72 19.33
N LEU A 372 -2.25 9.77 20.29
CA LEU A 372 -2.90 8.61 20.88
C LEU A 372 -4.38 8.56 20.51
N ALA A 373 -4.99 7.39 20.53
CA ALA A 373 -6.45 7.26 20.48
C ALA A 373 -6.97 6.48 21.68
N GLY A 374 -8.07 6.97 22.25
CA GLY A 374 -8.59 6.49 23.52
C GLY A 374 -10.10 6.67 23.65
N ARG A 375 -10.60 6.22 24.79
CA ARG A 375 -12.00 6.30 25.23
C ARG A 375 -12.05 6.85 26.64
N TRP A 376 -12.92 7.84 26.88
CA TRP A 376 -13.14 8.36 28.23
C TRP A 376 -13.87 7.33 29.09
N THR A 377 -13.51 7.25 30.36
CA THR A 377 -14.15 6.41 31.37
C THR A 377 -14.04 7.12 32.71
N GLY A 378 -15.14 7.76 33.15
CA GLY A 378 -15.09 8.72 34.24
C GLY A 378 -14.19 9.90 33.90
N SER A 379 -13.19 10.16 34.76
CA SER A 379 -12.16 11.19 34.59
C SER A 379 -10.90 10.72 33.85
N THR A 380 -10.85 9.46 33.39
CA THR A 380 -9.63 8.86 32.79
C THR A 380 -9.82 8.62 31.30
N LEU A 381 -8.80 8.96 30.49
CA LEU A 381 -8.69 8.54 29.10
C LEU A 381 -7.92 7.21 29.04
N LEU A 382 -8.62 6.13 28.70
CA LEU A 382 -8.01 4.81 28.49
C LEU A 382 -7.72 4.58 27.00
N PRO A 383 -6.77 3.70 26.61
CA PRO A 383 -6.62 3.26 25.22
C PRO A 383 -7.94 2.76 24.65
N TYR A 384 -8.16 2.86 23.32
CA TYR A 384 -9.35 2.26 22.72
C TYR A 384 -9.26 0.73 22.76
N TRP A 385 -10.38 0.03 22.50
CA TRP A 385 -10.41 -1.43 22.47
C TRP A 385 -9.51 -2.00 21.35
N SER A 386 -8.76 -3.05 21.66
CA SER A 386 -7.94 -3.78 20.67
C SER A 386 -8.82 -4.57 19.69
N ARG A 387 -8.23 -5.02 18.57
CA ARG A 387 -8.85 -5.96 17.62
C ARG A 387 -9.62 -7.08 18.31
N GLN A 388 -8.92 -7.89 19.10
CA GLN A 388 -9.46 -9.05 19.81
C GLN A 388 -10.66 -8.69 20.70
N GLN A 389 -10.63 -7.53 21.35
CA GLN A 389 -11.73 -7.07 22.19
C GLN A 389 -12.94 -6.61 21.37
N ILE A 390 -12.72 -5.99 20.21
CA ILE A 390 -13.78 -5.56 19.29
C ILE A 390 -14.48 -6.78 18.68
N GLU A 391 -13.71 -7.77 18.21
CA GLU A 391 -14.19 -9.01 17.63
C GLU A 391 -14.88 -9.91 18.68
N ALA A 392 -14.38 -9.94 19.92
CA ALA A 392 -15.09 -10.50 21.08
C ALA A 392 -16.32 -9.67 21.56
N GLY A 393 -16.77 -8.69 20.77
CA GLY A 393 -18.07 -8.03 20.95
C GLY A 393 -18.09 -6.75 21.79
N ALA A 394 -16.96 -6.11 22.10
CA ALA A 394 -16.94 -4.88 22.94
C ALA A 394 -17.66 -3.65 22.33
N LEU A 395 -18.03 -3.72 21.03
CA LEU A 395 -18.87 -2.74 20.35
C LEU A 395 -20.36 -3.16 20.23
N GLY A 396 -20.72 -4.34 20.74
CA GLY A 396 -22.07 -4.90 20.68
C GLY A 396 -23.13 -4.00 21.29
N GLY A 397 -24.34 -4.01 20.70
CA GLY A 397 -25.47 -3.20 21.12
C GLY A 397 -25.37 -1.70 20.78
N ARG A 398 -24.20 -1.20 20.37
CA ARG A 398 -23.99 0.22 20.05
C ARG A 398 -24.62 0.66 18.71
N ARG A 399 -25.04 -0.29 17.85
CA ARG A 399 -25.58 -0.04 16.50
C ARG A 399 -24.61 0.73 15.60
N LEU A 400 -23.38 0.22 15.53
CA LEU A 400 -22.27 0.78 14.75
C LEU A 400 -21.99 0.00 13.47
N GLU A 401 -22.68 -1.12 13.24
CA GLU A 401 -22.48 -2.04 12.13
C GLU A 401 -22.96 -1.42 10.81
N LEU A 402 -22.03 -1.13 9.91
CA LEU A 402 -22.27 -0.51 8.60
C LEU A 402 -22.82 -1.53 7.60
N LEU A 403 -22.17 -2.69 7.58
CA LEU A 403 -22.45 -3.86 6.74
C LEU A 403 -22.01 -5.11 7.52
N TRP A 404 -22.50 -6.26 7.07
CA TRP A 404 -22.01 -7.57 7.47
C TRP A 404 -21.45 -8.29 6.24
N VAL A 405 -20.35 -9.01 6.39
CA VAL A 405 -19.67 -9.77 5.32
C VAL A 405 -19.61 -11.26 5.65
N ASP A 406 -19.35 -12.11 4.64
CA ASP A 406 -19.38 -13.58 4.76
C ASP A 406 -18.02 -14.25 4.98
N ASP A 407 -16.97 -13.46 5.24
CA ASP A 407 -15.66 -13.99 5.63
C ASP A 407 -14.86 -13.00 6.51
N ALA A 408 -14.16 -13.53 7.51
CA ALA A 408 -13.41 -12.75 8.50
C ALA A 408 -12.01 -12.36 8.00
N ILE A 409 -11.39 -13.20 7.17
CA ILE A 409 -10.06 -12.98 6.60
C ILE A 409 -10.13 -11.83 5.56
N ASP A 410 -11.18 -11.78 4.76
CA ASP A 410 -11.56 -10.67 3.89
C ASP A 410 -11.81 -9.38 4.69
N ALA A 411 -12.55 -9.45 5.80
CA ALA A 411 -12.76 -8.29 6.68
C ALA A 411 -11.44 -7.77 7.29
N PHE A 412 -10.51 -8.67 7.63
CA PHE A 412 -9.18 -8.34 8.12
C PHE A 412 -8.31 -7.70 7.03
N PHE A 413 -8.24 -8.29 5.83
CA PHE A 413 -7.49 -7.72 4.72
C PHE A 413 -8.07 -6.38 4.24
N LEU A 414 -9.39 -6.21 4.25
CA LEU A 414 -10.06 -4.92 4.02
C LEU A 414 -9.58 -3.83 4.99
N GLN A 415 -9.36 -4.17 6.27
CA GLN A 415 -8.81 -3.24 7.25
C GLN A 415 -7.33 -2.91 6.99
N ILE A 416 -6.55 -3.85 6.45
CA ILE A 416 -5.16 -3.57 5.99
C ILE A 416 -5.16 -2.66 4.75
N GLN A 417 -6.07 -2.87 3.80
CA GLN A 417 -6.18 -2.03 2.59
C GLN A 417 -6.85 -0.66 2.86
N GLY A 418 -7.53 -0.49 4.00
CA GLY A 418 -8.18 0.75 4.44
C GLY A 418 -9.41 1.18 3.63
N SER A 419 -9.69 0.53 2.51
CA SER A 419 -10.85 0.78 1.63
C SER A 419 -11.17 -0.46 0.81
N GLY A 420 -12.38 -0.55 0.26
CA GLY A 420 -12.85 -1.71 -0.49
C GLY A 420 -14.25 -1.54 -1.06
N GLN A 421 -14.71 -2.56 -1.77
CA GLN A 421 -16.08 -2.67 -2.26
C GLN A 421 -16.76 -3.91 -1.67
N VAL A 422 -18.06 -3.80 -1.39
CA VAL A 422 -18.90 -4.91 -0.92
C VAL A 422 -20.00 -5.14 -1.95
N GLN A 423 -19.98 -6.32 -2.57
CA GLN A 423 -21.07 -6.83 -3.40
C GLN A 423 -22.22 -7.27 -2.49
N LEU A 424 -23.36 -6.60 -2.59
CA LEU A 424 -24.52 -6.95 -1.77
C LEU A 424 -25.21 -8.22 -2.28
N GLU A 425 -25.74 -9.00 -1.33
CA GLU A 425 -26.62 -10.15 -1.55
C GLU A 425 -27.80 -9.85 -2.48
N GLY A 426 -28.46 -8.71 -2.26
CA GLY A 426 -29.57 -8.22 -3.09
C GLY A 426 -29.15 -7.57 -4.43
N GLY A 427 -27.87 -7.68 -4.82
CA GLY A 427 -27.30 -7.00 -5.96
C GLY A 427 -26.86 -5.56 -5.68
N GLY A 428 -26.07 -4.99 -6.60
CA GLY A 428 -25.43 -3.69 -6.43
C GLY A 428 -24.17 -3.75 -5.56
N ARG A 429 -23.37 -2.67 -5.58
CA ARG A 429 -22.08 -2.57 -4.88
C ARG A 429 -22.06 -1.32 -4.01
N ILE A 430 -21.58 -1.44 -2.78
CA ILE A 430 -21.25 -0.33 -1.90
C ILE A 430 -19.73 -0.19 -1.86
N ARG A 431 -19.21 1.04 -1.92
CA ARG A 431 -17.80 1.32 -1.65
C ARG A 431 -17.66 1.79 -0.20
N VAL A 432 -16.72 1.19 0.53
CA VAL A 432 -16.36 1.55 1.90
C VAL A 432 -14.95 2.12 1.93
N GLY A 433 -14.73 3.15 2.74
CA GLY A 433 -13.42 3.76 2.91
C GLY A 433 -13.15 4.12 4.36
N TYR A 434 -11.87 4.29 4.69
CA TYR A 434 -11.38 4.65 6.01
C TYR A 434 -12.15 5.84 6.62
N ALA A 435 -12.62 5.65 7.85
CA ALA A 435 -13.22 6.67 8.70
C ALA A 435 -12.40 6.91 9.98
N GLY A 436 -11.64 5.92 10.47
CA GLY A 436 -10.78 6.03 11.64
C GLY A 436 -10.14 4.68 12.00
N GLN A 437 -9.33 4.66 13.06
CA GLN A 437 -8.74 3.44 13.61
C GLN A 437 -8.73 3.50 15.15
N ASN A 438 -8.62 2.35 15.82
CA ASN A 438 -8.56 2.26 17.28
C ASN A 438 -7.27 2.82 17.92
N GLY A 439 -6.27 3.20 17.11
CA GLY A 439 -5.02 3.82 17.56
C GLY A 439 -3.96 2.85 18.09
N HIS A 440 -4.24 1.55 18.12
CA HIS A 440 -3.20 0.55 18.39
C HIS A 440 -2.23 0.47 17.20
N PRO A 441 -0.94 0.20 17.44
CA PRO A 441 0.04 0.07 16.37
C PRO A 441 -0.28 -1.13 15.47
N TYR A 442 -0.01 -0.99 14.17
CA TYR A 442 -0.13 -2.09 13.22
C TYR A 442 0.99 -3.12 13.45
N TYR A 443 0.61 -4.40 13.57
CA TYR A 443 1.54 -5.52 13.57
C TYR A 443 1.36 -6.36 12.31
N ALA A 444 2.46 -6.71 11.64
CA ALA A 444 2.42 -7.48 10.41
C ALA A 444 2.35 -8.98 10.74
N ILE A 445 1.18 -9.59 10.62
CA ILE A 445 0.96 -11.01 10.99
C ILE A 445 1.82 -12.02 10.20
N GLY A 446 2.34 -11.63 9.04
CA GLY A 446 3.36 -12.41 8.33
C GLY A 446 4.66 -12.60 9.13
N ARG A 447 4.95 -11.73 10.11
CA ARG A 447 6.03 -11.93 11.09
C ARG A 447 5.67 -13.04 12.07
N GLU A 448 4.45 -13.03 12.60
CA GLU A 448 3.96 -14.09 13.51
C GLU A 448 4.09 -15.46 12.86
N LEU A 449 3.73 -15.59 11.58
CA LEU A 449 3.86 -16.83 10.82
C LEU A 449 5.31 -17.23 10.53
N ILE A 450 6.27 -16.29 10.49
CA ILE A 450 7.71 -16.61 10.47
C ILE A 450 8.18 -17.07 11.85
N ASP A 451 7.80 -16.36 12.90
CA ASP A 451 8.27 -16.59 14.26
C ASP A 451 7.66 -17.92 14.83
N ARG A 452 6.49 -18.36 14.31
CA ARG A 452 5.92 -19.72 14.50
C ARG A 452 6.52 -20.81 13.58
N GLY A 453 7.35 -20.45 12.62
CA GLY A 453 7.90 -21.39 11.61
C GLY A 453 6.93 -21.85 10.52
N ALA A 454 5.74 -21.25 10.44
CA ALA A 454 4.68 -21.61 9.49
C ALA A 454 4.93 -21.11 8.05
N LEU A 455 5.67 -20.00 7.88
CA LEU A 455 6.10 -19.46 6.58
C LEU A 455 7.57 -19.03 6.64
N ARG A 456 8.33 -19.21 5.56
CA ARG A 456 9.70 -18.65 5.49
C ARG A 456 9.67 -17.20 5.02
N ARG A 457 10.65 -16.40 5.44
CA ARG A 457 10.73 -14.95 5.15
C ARG A 457 10.67 -14.58 3.66
N GLY A 458 11.13 -15.45 2.75
CA GLY A 458 11.05 -15.22 1.30
C GLY A 458 9.69 -15.62 0.67
N GLU A 459 8.89 -16.41 1.37
CA GLU A 459 7.59 -16.94 0.91
C GLU A 459 6.43 -16.03 1.35
N VAL A 460 6.62 -15.19 2.38
CA VAL A 460 5.60 -14.29 2.94
C VAL A 460 5.12 -13.27 1.91
N SER A 461 3.87 -13.47 1.49
CA SER A 461 3.08 -12.63 0.60
C SER A 461 1.66 -12.51 1.16
N MET A 462 0.84 -11.60 0.63
CA MET A 462 -0.58 -11.53 1.03
C MET A 462 -1.29 -12.87 0.76
N GLN A 463 -0.97 -13.50 -0.37
CA GLN A 463 -1.52 -14.78 -0.81
C GLN A 463 -1.10 -15.93 0.10
N SER A 464 0.17 -16.01 0.53
CA SER A 464 0.63 -17.08 1.42
C SER A 464 0.06 -16.95 2.84
N ILE A 465 -0.07 -15.72 3.34
CA ILE A 465 -0.72 -15.45 4.65
C ILE A 465 -2.18 -15.87 4.57
N ARG A 466 -2.91 -15.46 3.52
CA ARG A 466 -4.30 -15.84 3.29
C ARG A 466 -4.47 -17.36 3.24
N ALA A 467 -3.72 -18.05 2.38
CA ALA A 467 -3.83 -19.50 2.23
C ALA A 467 -3.50 -20.26 3.52
N TRP A 468 -2.62 -19.71 4.38
CA TRP A 468 -2.37 -20.26 5.71
C TRP A 468 -3.58 -20.09 6.64
N LEU A 469 -4.16 -18.88 6.74
CA LEU A 469 -5.35 -18.62 7.56
C LEU A 469 -6.55 -19.47 7.12
N GLU A 470 -6.78 -19.57 5.81
CA GLU A 470 -7.85 -20.38 5.21
C GLU A 470 -7.68 -21.90 5.42
N SER A 471 -6.46 -22.36 5.74
CA SER A 471 -6.16 -23.78 6.04
C SER A 471 -5.99 -24.11 7.53
N HIS A 472 -5.97 -23.11 8.41
CA HIS A 472 -5.83 -23.25 9.86
C HIS A 472 -6.90 -22.41 10.60
N PRO A 473 -8.20 -22.64 10.33
CA PRO A 473 -9.28 -21.79 10.84
C PRO A 473 -9.32 -21.72 12.38
N GLU A 474 -8.91 -22.78 13.07
CA GLU A 474 -8.82 -22.82 14.54
C GLU A 474 -7.69 -21.97 15.14
N GLN A 475 -6.76 -21.48 14.31
CA GLN A 475 -5.66 -20.58 14.69
C GLN A 475 -5.75 -19.19 14.04
N ALA A 476 -6.61 -19.03 13.02
CA ALA A 476 -6.69 -17.82 12.21
C ALA A 476 -7.00 -16.57 13.04
N ASP A 477 -8.00 -16.65 13.93
CA ASP A 477 -8.38 -15.55 14.82
C ASP A 477 -7.24 -15.14 15.77
N GLU A 478 -6.49 -16.11 16.30
CA GLU A 478 -5.36 -15.84 17.20
C GLU A 478 -4.23 -15.10 16.47
N VAL A 479 -3.88 -15.56 15.27
CA VAL A 479 -2.84 -14.92 14.44
C VAL A 479 -3.29 -13.53 13.98
N MET A 480 -4.55 -13.36 13.57
CA MET A 480 -5.10 -12.04 13.22
C MET A 480 -5.12 -11.10 14.43
N ALA A 481 -5.49 -11.59 15.62
CA ALA A 481 -5.54 -10.83 16.87
C ALA A 481 -4.19 -10.23 17.30
N THR A 482 -3.05 -10.80 16.88
CA THR A 482 -1.71 -10.18 17.11
C THR A 482 -1.60 -8.77 16.53
N ASN A 483 -2.34 -8.48 15.45
CA ASN A 483 -2.54 -7.12 14.96
C ASN A 483 -3.66 -6.41 15.76
N ALA A 484 -3.31 -5.88 16.93
CA ALA A 484 -4.23 -5.15 17.80
C ALA A 484 -4.88 -3.92 17.14
N SER A 485 -4.34 -3.41 16.02
CA SER A 485 -4.89 -2.31 15.23
C SER A 485 -6.17 -2.72 14.49
N PHE A 486 -7.23 -1.92 14.64
CA PHE A 486 -8.55 -2.15 14.03
C PHE A 486 -9.03 -0.89 13.30
N VAL A 487 -9.55 -1.05 12.08
CA VAL A 487 -9.98 0.05 11.21
C VAL A 487 -11.50 0.13 11.11
N PHE A 488 -12.01 1.36 11.15
CA PHE A 488 -13.41 1.72 11.03
C PHE A 488 -13.70 2.40 9.69
N PHE A 489 -14.90 2.17 9.16
CA PHE A 489 -15.28 2.55 7.80
C PHE A 489 -16.43 3.56 7.74
N ARG A 490 -16.67 4.07 6.54
CA ARG A 490 -17.87 4.81 6.12
C ARG A 490 -18.17 4.44 4.67
N GLU A 491 -19.43 4.54 4.27
CA GLU A 491 -19.78 4.50 2.85
C GLU A 491 -19.22 5.74 2.14
N ILE A 492 -18.67 5.55 0.94
CA ILE A 492 -18.14 6.62 0.09
C ILE A 492 -18.67 6.48 -1.35
N THR A 493 -18.68 7.60 -2.07
CA THR A 493 -19.16 7.69 -3.45
C THR A 493 -18.10 8.33 -4.35
N GLY A 494 -18.27 8.23 -5.67
CA GLY A 494 -17.29 8.69 -6.67
C GLY A 494 -16.43 7.56 -7.24
N ASP A 495 -15.43 7.93 -8.04
CA ASP A 495 -14.75 7.01 -8.97
C ASP A 495 -13.83 5.98 -8.29
N GLY A 496 -13.17 6.36 -7.20
CA GLY A 496 -12.17 5.55 -6.48
C GLY A 496 -12.26 5.69 -4.96
N PRO A 497 -11.51 4.88 -4.20
CA PRO A 497 -11.35 5.09 -2.76
C PRO A 497 -10.68 6.44 -2.48
N LEU A 498 -10.99 7.05 -1.34
CA LEU A 498 -10.40 8.33 -0.92
C LEU A 498 -9.12 8.06 -0.13
N GLY A 499 -7.97 8.52 -0.66
CA GLY A 499 -6.73 8.53 0.09
C GLY A 499 -6.74 9.60 1.18
N SER A 500 -5.76 9.55 2.09
CA SER A 500 -5.65 10.47 3.23
C SER A 500 -5.38 11.93 2.89
N GLN A 501 -5.07 12.29 1.64
CA GLN A 501 -5.17 13.69 1.16
C GLN A 501 -6.64 14.17 1.05
N GLY A 502 -7.63 13.26 1.08
CA GLY A 502 -9.04 13.54 0.87
C GLY A 502 -9.50 13.49 -0.59
N VAL A 503 -8.65 12.99 -1.50
CA VAL A 503 -8.95 12.87 -2.93
C VAL A 503 -9.12 11.41 -3.35
N ALA A 504 -9.92 11.17 -4.38
CA ALA A 504 -10.06 9.85 -4.97
C ALA A 504 -8.75 9.40 -5.62
N LEU A 505 -8.30 8.19 -5.33
CA LEU A 505 -7.09 7.59 -5.90
C LEU A 505 -7.27 7.23 -7.38
N VAL A 506 -6.15 7.13 -8.10
CA VAL A 506 -6.06 6.72 -9.50
C VAL A 506 -5.20 5.46 -9.55
N ALA A 507 -5.78 4.37 -10.08
CA ALA A 507 -5.07 3.11 -10.25
C ALA A 507 -3.76 3.30 -11.02
N GLU A 508 -2.71 2.62 -10.59
CA GLU A 508 -1.35 2.67 -11.13
C GLU A 508 -0.63 4.03 -11.04
N ARG A 509 -1.30 5.09 -10.53
CA ARG A 509 -0.81 6.49 -10.55
C ARG A 509 -0.88 7.21 -9.20
N SER A 510 -1.45 6.60 -8.16
CA SER A 510 -1.38 7.11 -6.78
C SER A 510 -0.39 6.31 -5.93
N LEU A 511 0.29 7.01 -5.02
CA LEU A 511 1.29 6.48 -4.09
C LEU A 511 0.89 6.83 -2.65
N ALA A 512 0.99 5.86 -1.74
CA ALA A 512 0.99 6.12 -0.31
C ALA A 512 2.43 6.35 0.18
N VAL A 513 2.65 7.35 1.03
CA VAL A 513 3.98 7.79 1.51
C VAL A 513 4.01 8.00 3.03
N ASP A 514 5.19 8.23 3.60
CA ASP A 514 5.31 8.73 4.98
C ASP A 514 5.22 10.27 4.99
N ARG A 515 4.10 10.80 5.52
CA ARG A 515 3.81 12.24 5.62
C ARG A 515 4.79 13.03 6.51
N ARG A 516 5.67 12.36 7.25
CA ARG A 516 6.77 13.00 7.99
C ARG A 516 7.85 13.57 7.06
N TYR A 517 7.99 12.98 5.87
CA TYR A 517 9.04 13.34 4.90
C TYR A 517 8.46 13.85 3.56
N HIS A 518 7.23 13.47 3.21
CA HIS A 518 6.68 13.70 1.87
C HIS A 518 5.37 14.51 1.87
N PRO A 519 5.29 15.61 1.11
CA PRO A 519 4.10 16.43 0.98
C PRO A 519 3.04 15.78 0.08
N LEU A 520 1.83 15.61 0.65
CA LEU A 520 0.69 15.07 -0.09
C LEU A 520 0.26 16.04 -1.20
N GLY A 521 0.26 15.54 -2.43
CA GLY A 521 0.04 16.26 -3.69
C GLY A 521 1.26 16.29 -4.60
N ALA A 522 2.45 15.94 -4.11
CA ALA A 522 3.66 15.90 -4.92
C ALA A 522 3.61 14.79 -5.98
N PRO A 523 3.96 15.09 -7.25
CA PRO A 523 4.39 14.08 -8.18
C PRO A 523 5.69 13.43 -7.70
N VAL A 524 5.82 12.13 -7.92
CA VAL A 524 6.97 11.30 -7.55
C VAL A 524 7.33 10.43 -8.75
N TRP A 525 8.58 10.47 -9.19
CA TRP A 525 9.11 9.47 -10.11
C TRP A 525 9.56 8.25 -9.31
N LEU A 526 9.11 7.06 -9.72
CA LEU A 526 9.46 5.78 -9.13
C LEU A 526 10.36 5.00 -10.11
N ASP A 527 11.51 4.48 -9.65
CA ASP A 527 12.35 3.49 -10.34
C ASP A 527 12.44 2.26 -9.43
N ALA A 528 11.55 1.31 -9.65
CA ALA A 528 11.47 0.06 -8.90
C ALA A 528 11.21 -1.12 -9.87
N THR A 529 10.81 -2.25 -9.33
CA THR A 529 10.26 -3.39 -10.07
C THR A 529 8.82 -3.67 -9.64
N ARG A 530 8.09 -4.47 -10.43
CA ARG A 530 6.81 -5.06 -10.04
C ARG A 530 6.78 -6.56 -10.38
N PRO A 531 5.98 -7.38 -9.66
CA PRO A 531 5.61 -8.72 -10.13
C PRO A 531 5.02 -8.67 -11.54
N VAL A 532 5.27 -9.71 -12.33
CA VAL A 532 4.68 -9.94 -13.66
C VAL A 532 3.42 -10.80 -13.52
N GLU A 533 2.37 -10.47 -14.27
CA GLU A 533 1.11 -11.22 -14.33
C GLU A 533 1.22 -12.48 -15.22
N ASP A 534 2.14 -12.48 -16.18
CA ASP A 534 2.38 -13.59 -17.12
C ASP A 534 3.29 -14.68 -16.53
N ALA A 535 2.73 -15.88 -16.37
CA ALA A 535 3.42 -17.07 -15.89
C ALA A 535 4.47 -17.64 -16.86
N ALA A 536 4.52 -17.19 -18.12
CA ALA A 536 5.55 -17.57 -19.08
C ALA A 536 6.87 -16.79 -18.89
N ALA A 537 6.88 -15.71 -18.11
CA ALA A 537 8.08 -14.96 -17.80
C ALA A 537 8.97 -15.73 -16.80
N ALA A 538 10.28 -15.81 -17.06
CA ALA A 538 11.22 -16.56 -16.23
C ALA A 538 11.27 -15.99 -14.80
N PRO A 539 10.97 -16.79 -13.75
CA PRO A 539 10.90 -16.30 -12.37
C PRO A 539 12.27 -15.98 -11.78
N ASP A 540 12.36 -14.99 -10.89
CA ASP A 540 13.58 -14.77 -10.10
C ASP A 540 13.76 -15.97 -9.12
N PRO A 541 14.90 -16.68 -9.13
CA PRO A 541 15.13 -17.85 -8.28
C PRO A 541 15.04 -17.59 -6.75
N ARG A 542 15.04 -16.33 -6.31
CA ARG A 542 14.87 -15.92 -4.90
C ARG A 542 13.43 -15.57 -4.51
N LEU A 543 12.57 -15.32 -5.50
CA LEU A 543 11.21 -14.80 -5.28
C LEU A 543 10.12 -15.76 -5.78
N GLY A 544 10.45 -16.67 -6.72
CA GLY A 544 9.49 -17.64 -7.28
C GLY A 544 8.53 -17.06 -8.32
N TYR A 545 8.61 -15.76 -8.62
CA TYR A 545 7.85 -15.08 -9.66
C TYR A 545 8.75 -14.12 -10.45
N ALA A 546 8.36 -13.80 -11.69
CA ALA A 546 9.11 -12.89 -12.55
C ALA A 546 8.84 -11.42 -12.16
N GLN A 547 9.81 -10.54 -12.42
CA GLN A 547 9.67 -9.10 -12.20
C GLN A 547 10.04 -8.30 -13.46
N VAL A 548 9.33 -7.18 -13.67
CA VAL A 548 9.62 -6.18 -14.72
C VAL A 548 9.87 -4.80 -14.10
N PRO A 549 10.62 -3.91 -14.78
CA PRO A 549 10.78 -2.53 -14.33
C PRO A 549 9.44 -1.81 -14.13
N LEU A 550 9.33 -1.11 -13.02
CA LEU A 550 8.27 -0.16 -12.72
C LEU A 550 8.89 1.24 -12.68
N ARG A 551 8.94 1.86 -13.86
CA ARG A 551 9.40 3.24 -14.06
C ARG A 551 8.23 4.11 -14.44
N ARG A 552 7.77 4.96 -13.52
CA ARG A 552 6.65 5.86 -13.81
C ARG A 552 6.52 7.04 -12.85
N LEU A 553 5.82 8.05 -13.33
CA LEU A 553 5.28 9.13 -12.54
C LEU A 553 4.00 8.68 -11.81
N VAL A 554 4.00 8.85 -10.49
CA VAL A 554 2.87 8.67 -9.58
C VAL A 554 2.68 9.94 -8.75
N VAL A 555 1.62 10.05 -7.94
CA VAL A 555 1.37 11.20 -7.07
C VAL A 555 1.16 10.73 -5.63
N ALA A 556 1.84 11.36 -4.68
CA ALA A 556 1.69 11.13 -3.24
C ALA A 556 0.30 11.60 -2.77
N GLN A 557 -0.66 10.68 -2.63
CA GLN A 557 -2.06 11.00 -2.31
C GLN A 557 -2.58 10.29 -1.06
N ASP A 558 -1.79 9.37 -0.51
CA ASP A 558 -2.18 8.59 0.66
C ASP A 558 -1.02 8.32 1.64
N THR A 559 -1.29 7.62 2.73
CA THR A 559 -0.35 7.18 3.76
C THR A 559 -0.90 5.95 4.47
N GLY A 560 -0.09 4.91 4.70
CA GLY A 560 -0.48 3.74 5.50
C GLY A 560 0.31 3.62 6.81
N GLY A 561 -0.25 2.92 7.81
CA GLY A 561 0.40 2.75 9.12
C GLY A 561 1.80 2.11 9.06
N ALA A 562 2.01 1.21 8.10
CA ALA A 562 3.28 0.52 7.80
C ALA A 562 4.16 1.24 6.75
N ILE A 563 3.76 2.43 6.29
CA ILE A 563 4.50 3.22 5.28
C ILE A 563 5.34 4.24 6.04
N ARG A 564 6.53 3.79 6.46
CA ARG A 564 7.47 4.55 7.29
C ARG A 564 8.84 4.70 6.63
N GLY A 565 9.41 5.89 6.79
CA GLY A 565 10.78 6.24 6.40
C GLY A 565 10.88 7.04 5.10
N PRO A 566 12.02 7.73 4.84
CA PRO A 566 12.18 8.63 3.69
C PRO A 566 12.06 7.94 2.33
N VAL A 567 12.59 6.73 2.16
CA VAL A 567 12.52 5.96 0.90
C VAL A 567 11.56 4.78 1.07
N ARG A 568 10.27 5.08 1.17
CA ARG A 568 9.19 4.09 1.32
C ARG A 568 7.94 4.58 0.59
N GLY A 569 7.30 3.68 -0.16
CA GLY A 569 5.98 3.96 -0.73
C GLY A 569 5.16 2.71 -1.00
N ASP A 570 3.84 2.89 -1.11
CA ASP A 570 2.88 1.85 -1.48
C ASP A 570 2.15 2.26 -2.76
N VAL A 571 2.18 1.44 -3.81
CA VAL A 571 1.57 1.76 -5.11
C VAL A 571 0.12 1.30 -5.11
N PHE A 572 -0.82 2.20 -5.41
CA PHE A 572 -2.23 1.84 -5.55
C PHE A 572 -2.50 1.18 -6.90
N TRP A 573 -2.78 -0.12 -6.93
CA TRP A 573 -2.98 -0.88 -8.17
C TRP A 573 -4.41 -0.82 -8.73
N GLY A 574 -5.34 -0.16 -8.05
CA GLY A 574 -6.75 -0.11 -8.44
C GLY A 574 -7.58 -1.21 -7.78
N ALA A 575 -8.54 -1.77 -8.51
CA ALA A 575 -9.50 -2.75 -7.98
C ALA A 575 -9.51 -4.05 -8.80
N GLY A 576 -9.93 -5.15 -8.17
CA GLY A 576 -10.09 -6.46 -8.82
C GLY A 576 -8.83 -7.34 -8.82
N GLU A 577 -8.95 -8.51 -9.43
CA GLU A 577 -8.01 -9.64 -9.31
C GLU A 577 -6.58 -9.30 -9.75
N ARG A 578 -6.40 -8.69 -10.93
CA ARG A 578 -5.08 -8.19 -11.39
C ARG A 578 -4.43 -7.24 -10.39
N ALA A 579 -5.21 -6.34 -9.79
CA ALA A 579 -4.68 -5.40 -8.80
C ALA A 579 -4.27 -6.13 -7.51
N ALA A 580 -5.06 -7.11 -7.06
CA ALA A 580 -4.77 -7.95 -5.90
C ALA A 580 -3.50 -8.80 -6.08
N GLU A 581 -3.32 -9.41 -7.26
CA GLU A 581 -2.18 -10.26 -7.56
C GLU A 581 -0.86 -9.49 -7.58
N ILE A 582 -0.83 -8.35 -8.28
CA ILE A 582 0.36 -7.47 -8.31
C ILE A 582 0.62 -6.90 -6.91
N ALA A 583 -0.41 -6.36 -6.23
CA ALA A 583 -0.26 -5.76 -4.91
C ALA A 583 0.28 -6.75 -3.87
N GLY A 584 -0.38 -7.91 -3.72
CA GLY A 584 -0.06 -8.88 -2.68
C GLY A 584 1.31 -9.55 -2.81
N ARG A 585 1.90 -9.57 -4.02
CA ARG A 585 3.27 -10.03 -4.29
C ARG A 585 4.32 -8.90 -4.33
N MET A 586 3.93 -7.62 -4.45
CA MET A 586 4.89 -6.54 -4.65
C MET A 586 5.65 -6.22 -3.36
N ASN A 587 6.93 -6.62 -3.34
CA ASN A 587 7.91 -6.26 -2.33
C ASN A 587 9.25 -5.93 -3.02
N SER A 588 9.32 -4.71 -3.56
CA SER A 588 10.35 -4.30 -4.51
C SER A 588 11.36 -3.34 -3.87
N ARG A 589 12.65 -3.59 -4.09
CA ARG A 589 13.70 -2.60 -3.82
C ARG A 589 13.70 -1.57 -4.96
N GLY A 590 13.70 -0.29 -4.64
CA GLY A 590 13.67 0.78 -5.63
C GLY A 590 14.20 2.11 -5.12
N ARG A 591 14.07 3.14 -5.95
CA ARG A 591 14.43 4.54 -5.70
C ARG A 591 13.26 5.45 -6.05
N MET A 592 13.21 6.63 -5.48
CA MET A 592 12.21 7.64 -5.81
C MET A 592 12.81 9.04 -5.89
N TRP A 593 12.23 9.88 -6.75
CA TRP A 593 12.54 11.30 -6.85
C TRP A 593 11.25 12.08 -6.65
N ILE A 594 11.26 13.05 -5.75
CA ILE A 594 10.12 13.94 -5.53
C ILE A 594 10.23 15.14 -6.46
N LEU A 595 9.15 15.48 -7.15
CA LEU A 595 9.07 16.64 -8.04
C LEU A 595 8.40 17.78 -7.27
N LEU A 596 9.18 18.77 -6.86
CA LEU A 596 8.70 19.91 -6.07
C LEU A 596 8.44 21.14 -6.96
N PRO A 597 7.40 21.96 -6.69
CA PRO A 597 7.18 23.21 -7.42
C PRO A 597 8.41 24.12 -7.33
N ARG A 598 8.75 24.83 -8.41
CA ARG A 598 9.93 25.71 -8.47
C ARG A 598 10.10 26.63 -7.25
N PRO A 599 9.07 27.32 -6.71
CA PRO A 599 9.24 28.18 -5.52
C PRO A 599 9.73 27.42 -4.27
N VAL A 600 9.29 26.18 -4.07
CA VAL A 600 9.78 25.32 -2.97
C VAL A 600 11.21 24.86 -3.27
N ALA A 601 11.47 24.42 -4.50
CA ALA A 601 12.77 23.94 -4.94
C ALA A 601 13.88 25.00 -4.78
N GLU A 602 13.61 26.26 -5.13
CA GLU A 602 14.59 27.33 -5.00
C GLU A 602 14.85 27.76 -3.54
N ARG A 603 13.92 27.51 -2.61
CA ARG A 603 14.21 27.66 -1.16
C ARG A 603 15.08 26.52 -0.61
N ILE A 604 14.98 25.31 -1.19
CA ILE A 604 15.86 24.18 -0.88
C ILE A 604 17.25 24.37 -1.51
N GLY A 605 17.36 25.06 -2.64
CA GLY A 605 18.61 25.19 -3.39
C GLY A 605 19.07 23.84 -3.94
N SER A 606 20.34 23.49 -3.74
CA SER A 606 20.95 22.26 -4.27
C SER A 606 20.61 21.00 -3.49
N SER A 607 20.37 21.11 -2.18
CA SER A 607 20.07 19.95 -1.33
C SER A 607 19.37 20.33 -0.02
N LEU A 608 18.53 19.43 0.50
CA LEU A 608 17.94 19.52 1.84
C LEU A 608 18.46 18.37 2.71
N LEU A 609 18.66 18.65 3.99
CA LEU A 609 18.86 17.66 5.04
C LEU A 609 17.79 17.90 6.11
N LEU A 610 17.00 16.87 6.44
CA LEU A 610 16.13 16.86 7.62
C LEU A 610 16.51 15.67 8.50
N GLU A 611 16.79 15.98 9.76
CA GLU A 611 17.11 15.03 10.83
C GLU A 611 15.88 14.89 11.73
N ASP A 612 15.61 13.66 12.20
CA ASP A 612 14.58 13.25 13.18
C ASP A 612 13.18 13.90 13.09
N VAL A 613 12.20 13.15 12.56
CA VAL A 613 10.77 13.52 12.40
C VAL A 613 9.84 12.40 12.84
#